data_AF-A0A143HR96-F1
#
_entry.id   AF-A0A143HR96-F1
#
_cell.length_a   1.000
_cell.length_b   1.000
_cell.length_c   1.000
_cell.angle_alpha   90.00
_cell.angle_beta   90.00
_cell.angle_gamma   90.00
#
_symmetry.space_group_name_H-M   'P 1'
#
loop_
_entity.id
_entity.type
_entity.pdbx_description
1 polymer ?
#
loop_
_entity_poly.entity_id
_entity_poly.type
_entity_poly.pdbx_seq_one_letter_code
_entity_poly.pdbx_strand_id
1 'polypeptide(L)'
;MRNSLNPLVAAASKLLGAVIKLRATANHDNVPDLHKRLTREIQNFEREARQLSLSPETVLTARYLICTVVDEVVLSTPWGSASGWSQHSLLSLFHKETFGGEKCFAILQRMLEVPGNHLELLELFYLCLSLGFQGKYRLVQRGHEQLEQIRDTLYQTIERHRPPMERDLSPHWRGCVERKTRLIHYIPLWVIASVAFGMMLLTYSGYRWWLYESATPVAERIAAAAAENNENTTETR
;
A
#
# COMPACT_ATOMS: atom_id res chain seq x y z
N MET A 1 -25.61 -20.72 2.48
CA MET A 1 -24.67 -19.80 3.17
C MET A 1 -24.05 -18.86 2.13
N ARG A 2 -24.76 -17.81 1.71
CA ARG A 2 -24.14 -16.77 0.87
C ARG A 2 -23.33 -15.89 1.80
N ASN A 3 -22.01 -15.94 1.65
CA ASN A 3 -21.07 -15.06 2.34
C ASN A 3 -21.55 -13.61 2.17
N SER A 4 -21.58 -12.85 3.26
CA SER A 4 -22.00 -11.44 3.38
C SER A 4 -21.03 -10.47 2.68
N LEU A 5 -20.58 -10.82 1.48
CA LEU A 5 -19.69 -10.03 0.65
C LEU A 5 -20.55 -9.30 -0.38
N ASN A 6 -20.28 -8.00 -0.51
CA ASN A 6 -20.93 -7.13 -1.48
C ASN A 6 -20.89 -7.77 -2.89
N PRO A 7 -22.08 -7.98 -3.51
CA PRO A 7 -22.19 -8.69 -4.79
C PRO A 7 -21.43 -8.01 -5.93
N LEU A 8 -21.34 -6.67 -5.91
CA LEU A 8 -20.59 -5.92 -6.91
C LEU A 8 -19.09 -6.19 -6.82
N VAL A 9 -18.55 -6.21 -5.59
CA VAL A 9 -17.14 -6.53 -5.33
C VAL A 9 -16.83 -7.98 -5.71
N ALA A 10 -17.75 -8.90 -5.43
CA ALA A 10 -17.60 -10.30 -5.82
C ALA A 10 -17.48 -10.45 -7.35
N ALA A 11 -18.35 -9.77 -8.12
CA ALA A 11 -18.26 -9.74 -9.58
C ALA A 11 -16.96 -9.07 -10.09
N ALA A 12 -16.46 -8.05 -9.40
CA ALA A 12 -15.24 -7.32 -9.79
C ALA A 12 -13.94 -8.04 -9.39
N SER A 13 -14.01 -9.13 -8.62
CA SER A 13 -12.85 -9.79 -7.99
C SER A 13 -11.72 -10.15 -8.96
N LYS A 14 -12.05 -10.69 -10.14
CA LYS A 14 -11.05 -11.04 -11.19
C LYS A 14 -10.29 -9.81 -11.70
N LEU A 15 -11.00 -8.70 -11.91
CA LEU A 15 -10.42 -7.44 -12.38
C LEU A 15 -9.56 -6.78 -11.29
N LEU A 16 -10.01 -6.82 -10.03
CA LEU A 16 -9.20 -6.34 -8.88
C LEU A 16 -7.91 -7.17 -8.72
N GLY A 17 -7.99 -8.49 -8.90
CA GLY A 17 -6.81 -9.35 -8.92
C GLY A 17 -5.86 -9.04 -10.08
N ALA A 18 -6.40 -8.75 -11.27
CA ALA A 18 -5.61 -8.32 -12.42
C ALA A 18 -4.89 -6.99 -12.15
N VAL A 19 -5.54 -6.02 -11.51
CA VAL A 19 -4.94 -4.73 -11.09
C VAL A 19 -3.71 -4.96 -10.21
N ILE A 20 -3.82 -5.82 -9.19
CA ILE A 20 -2.70 -6.14 -8.29
C ILE A 20 -1.53 -6.73 -9.08
N LYS A 21 -1.83 -7.69 -9.97
CA LYS A 21 -0.81 -8.36 -10.78
C LYS A 21 -0.12 -7.38 -11.74
N LEU A 22 -0.89 -6.56 -12.46
CA LEU A 22 -0.36 -5.59 -13.42
C LEU A 22 0.59 -4.59 -12.78
N ARG A 23 0.25 -4.12 -11.58
CA ARG A 23 1.09 -3.18 -10.83
C ARG A 23 2.46 -3.75 -10.47
N ALA A 24 2.56 -5.07 -10.30
CA ALA A 24 3.82 -5.77 -10.04
C ALA A 24 4.59 -6.18 -11.30
N THR A 25 4.03 -5.96 -12.49
CA THR A 25 4.61 -6.41 -13.76
C THR A 25 5.59 -5.38 -14.31
N ALA A 26 6.88 -5.70 -14.27
CA ALA A 26 7.95 -4.82 -14.77
C ALA A 26 8.06 -4.77 -16.31
N ASN A 27 7.68 -5.86 -17.00
CA ASN A 27 7.65 -5.93 -18.46
C ASN A 27 6.48 -6.80 -18.94
N HIS A 28 5.92 -6.50 -20.11
CA HIS A 28 4.88 -7.32 -20.71
C HIS A 28 5.01 -7.41 -22.24
N ASP A 29 5.22 -8.63 -22.75
CA ASP A 29 5.60 -8.86 -24.15
C ASP A 29 4.46 -8.65 -25.16
N ASN A 30 3.19 -8.81 -24.74
CA ASN A 30 2.04 -8.72 -25.65
C ASN A 30 0.89 -7.91 -25.04
N VAL A 31 1.06 -6.58 -25.04
CA VAL A 31 0.05 -5.64 -24.58
C VAL A 31 -1.27 -5.72 -25.37
N PRO A 32 -1.30 -5.92 -26.71
CA PRO A 32 -2.54 -6.12 -27.44
C PRO A 32 -3.37 -7.33 -26.96
N ASP A 33 -2.73 -8.45 -26.64
CA ASP A 33 -3.43 -9.62 -26.08
C ASP A 33 -3.96 -9.34 -24.66
N LEU A 34 -3.18 -8.65 -23.83
CA LEU A 34 -3.63 -8.19 -22.51
C LEU A 34 -4.88 -7.30 -22.63
N HIS A 35 -4.86 -6.34 -23.55
CA HIS A 35 -6.00 -5.45 -23.80
C HIS A 35 -7.25 -6.25 -24.18
N LYS A 36 -7.13 -7.23 -25.09
CA LYS A 36 -8.23 -8.14 -25.46
C LYS A 36 -8.74 -8.95 -24.27
N ARG A 37 -7.86 -9.46 -23.41
CA ARG A 37 -8.24 -10.19 -22.19
C ARG A 37 -9.00 -9.30 -21.21
N LEU A 38 -8.49 -8.11 -20.91
CA LEU A 38 -9.15 -7.16 -20.00
C LEU A 38 -10.49 -6.69 -20.54
N THR A 39 -10.60 -6.46 -21.85
CA THR A 39 -11.87 -6.15 -22.51
C THR A 39 -12.91 -7.26 -22.27
N ARG A 40 -12.53 -8.52 -22.46
CA ARG A 40 -13.42 -9.67 -22.18
C ARG A 40 -13.78 -9.76 -20.71
N GLU A 41 -12.83 -9.55 -19.80
CA GLU A 41 -13.11 -9.59 -18.36
C GLU A 41 -14.05 -8.46 -17.91
N ILE A 42 -13.97 -7.26 -18.48
CA ILE A 42 -14.94 -6.18 -18.23
C ILE A 42 -16.34 -6.57 -18.70
N GLN A 43 -16.45 -7.17 -19.89
CA GLN A 43 -17.73 -7.68 -20.39
C GLN A 43 -18.27 -8.82 -19.51
N ASN A 44 -17.39 -9.69 -18.99
CA ASN A 44 -17.78 -10.75 -18.06
C ASN A 44 -18.31 -10.15 -16.75
N PHE A 45 -17.59 -9.20 -16.17
CA PHE A 45 -18.00 -8.45 -14.99
C PHE A 45 -19.39 -7.83 -15.16
N GLU A 46 -19.64 -7.15 -16.29
CA GLU A 46 -20.95 -6.54 -16.56
C GLU A 46 -22.08 -7.58 -16.63
N ARG A 47 -21.84 -8.74 -17.24
CA ARG A 47 -22.82 -9.83 -17.28
C ARG A 47 -23.07 -10.43 -15.89
N GLU A 48 -22.00 -10.72 -15.14
CA GLU A 48 -22.08 -11.25 -13.77
C GLU A 48 -22.83 -10.27 -12.84
N ALA A 49 -22.52 -8.97 -12.90
CA ALA A 49 -23.15 -7.95 -12.08
C ALA A 49 -24.66 -7.78 -12.39
N ARG A 50 -25.04 -7.88 -13.68
CA ARG A 50 -26.46 -7.87 -14.09
C ARG A 50 -27.21 -9.12 -13.61
N GLN A 51 -26.56 -10.30 -13.63
CA GLN A 51 -27.14 -11.54 -13.10
C GLN A 51 -27.37 -11.49 -11.59
N LEU A 52 -26.60 -10.69 -10.86
CA LEU A 52 -26.79 -10.42 -9.43
C LEU A 52 -27.89 -9.39 -9.13
N SER A 53 -28.69 -9.00 -10.13
CA SER A 53 -29.79 -8.04 -10.02
C SER A 53 -29.38 -6.64 -9.54
N LEU A 54 -28.13 -6.25 -9.77
CA LEU A 54 -27.65 -4.90 -9.50
C LEU A 54 -28.27 -3.91 -10.49
N SER A 55 -28.51 -2.67 -10.04
CA SER A 55 -29.12 -1.65 -10.89
C SER A 55 -28.23 -1.34 -12.11
N PRO A 56 -28.79 -1.08 -13.30
CA PRO A 56 -27.99 -0.75 -14.49
C PRO A 56 -27.05 0.44 -14.27
N GLU A 57 -27.48 1.43 -13.49
CA GLU A 57 -26.67 2.59 -13.11
C GLU A 57 -25.46 2.21 -12.24
N THR A 58 -25.65 1.29 -11.28
CA THR A 58 -24.57 0.74 -10.46
C THR A 58 -23.55 0.01 -11.32
N VAL A 59 -24.01 -0.85 -12.22
CA VAL A 59 -23.12 -1.60 -13.12
C VAL A 59 -22.36 -0.67 -14.06
N LEU A 60 -23.04 0.34 -14.62
CA LEU A 60 -22.42 1.34 -15.51
C LEU A 60 -21.33 2.13 -14.78
N THR A 61 -21.62 2.59 -13.56
CA THR A 61 -20.68 3.38 -12.76
C THR A 61 -19.49 2.53 -12.30
N ALA A 62 -19.73 1.29 -11.89
CA ALA A 62 -18.66 0.37 -11.52
C ALA A 62 -17.76 0.03 -12.72
N ARG A 63 -18.34 -0.19 -13.91
CA ARG A 63 -17.57 -0.41 -15.15
C ARG A 63 -16.69 0.80 -15.47
N TYR A 64 -17.23 2.01 -15.31
CA TYR A 64 -16.48 3.26 -15.49
C TYR A 64 -15.27 3.33 -14.56
N LEU A 65 -15.49 3.09 -13.26
CA LEU A 65 -14.44 3.08 -12.25
C LEU A 65 -13.37 2.03 -12.58
N ILE A 66 -13.75 0.79 -12.88
CA ILE A 66 -12.79 -0.29 -13.15
C ILE A 66 -11.98 0.00 -14.42
N CYS A 67 -12.61 0.50 -15.49
CA CYS A 67 -11.88 0.90 -16.71
C CYS A 67 -10.84 1.97 -16.37
N THR A 68 -11.23 3.00 -15.63
CA THR A 68 -10.35 4.10 -15.21
C THR A 68 -9.17 3.58 -14.37
N VAL A 69 -9.43 2.71 -13.40
CA VAL A 69 -8.41 2.16 -12.50
C VAL A 69 -7.43 1.27 -13.27
N VAL A 70 -7.92 0.39 -14.14
CA VAL A 70 -7.07 -0.50 -14.94
C VAL A 70 -6.20 0.32 -15.90
N ASP A 71 -6.79 1.30 -16.59
CA ASP A 71 -6.03 2.20 -17.48
C ASP A 71 -4.95 2.96 -16.72
N GLU A 72 -5.28 3.51 -15.55
CA GLU A 72 -4.33 4.22 -14.70
C GLU A 72 -3.17 3.31 -14.26
N VAL A 73 -3.46 2.07 -13.88
CA VAL A 73 -2.47 1.10 -13.44
C VAL A 73 -1.55 0.73 -14.60
N VAL A 74 -2.10 0.41 -15.77
CA VAL A 74 -1.30 0.08 -16.95
C VAL A 74 -0.39 1.25 -17.33
N LEU A 75 -0.95 2.47 -17.42
CA LEU A 75 -0.19 3.68 -17.77
C LEU A 75 0.85 4.10 -16.70
N SER A 76 0.75 3.55 -15.48
CA SER A 76 1.76 3.74 -14.43
C SER A 76 2.92 2.74 -14.49
N THR A 77 2.85 1.72 -15.34
CA THR A 77 3.94 0.74 -15.53
C THR A 77 5.00 1.26 -16.51
N PRO A 78 6.26 0.77 -16.44
CA PRO A 78 7.33 1.19 -17.36
C PRO A 78 7.03 0.92 -18.85
N TRP A 79 6.25 -0.13 -19.14
CA TRP A 79 5.90 -0.54 -20.51
C TRP A 79 4.58 0.07 -21.01
N GLY A 80 3.71 0.56 -20.11
CA GLY A 80 2.37 1.02 -20.47
C GLY A 80 2.36 2.24 -21.38
N SER A 81 3.20 3.25 -21.10
CA SER A 81 3.27 4.47 -21.91
C SER A 81 3.81 4.23 -23.32
N ALA A 82 4.75 3.30 -23.48
CA ALA A 82 5.36 2.95 -24.77
C ALA A 82 4.49 2.00 -25.62
N SER A 83 3.44 1.40 -25.04
CA SER A 83 2.64 0.35 -25.68
C SER A 83 1.49 0.84 -26.57
N GLY A 84 1.25 2.15 -26.63
CA GLY A 84 0.08 2.73 -27.32
C GLY A 84 -1.25 2.60 -26.55
N TRP A 85 -1.23 2.13 -25.29
CA TRP A 85 -2.44 1.95 -24.46
C TRP A 85 -3.30 3.22 -24.37
N SER A 86 -2.69 4.41 -24.32
CA SER A 86 -3.42 5.68 -24.23
C SER A 86 -4.32 5.96 -25.44
N GLN A 87 -4.00 5.42 -26.62
CA GLN A 87 -4.78 5.60 -27.85
C GLN A 87 -6.03 4.71 -27.89
N HIS A 88 -5.94 3.55 -27.24
CA HIS A 88 -6.98 2.54 -27.20
C HIS A 88 -7.20 2.05 -25.76
N SER A 89 -7.45 3.00 -24.85
CA SER A 89 -7.68 2.66 -23.45
C SER A 89 -9.03 1.96 -23.24
N LEU A 90 -9.19 1.25 -22.13
CA LEU A 90 -10.45 0.58 -21.82
C LEU A 90 -11.55 1.62 -21.61
N LEU A 91 -11.26 2.73 -20.94
CA LEU A 91 -12.21 3.83 -20.75
C LEU A 91 -12.65 4.43 -22.08
N SER A 92 -11.74 4.60 -23.04
CA SER A 92 -12.06 5.10 -24.38
C SER A 92 -12.96 4.11 -25.12
N LEU A 93 -12.63 2.82 -25.08
CA LEU A 93 -13.42 1.76 -25.70
C LEU A 93 -14.85 1.69 -25.16
N PHE A 94 -14.99 1.76 -23.83
CA PHE A 94 -16.23 1.45 -23.13
C PHE A 94 -17.11 2.67 -22.81
N HIS A 95 -16.51 3.86 -22.73
CA HIS A 95 -17.18 5.10 -22.33
C HIS A 95 -16.89 6.27 -23.26
N LYS A 96 -16.03 6.11 -24.29
CA LYS A 96 -15.64 7.18 -25.22
C LYS A 96 -15.00 8.37 -24.51
N GLU A 97 -14.29 8.11 -23.41
CA GLU A 97 -13.59 9.10 -22.60
C GLU A 97 -12.12 8.71 -22.43
N THR A 98 -11.23 9.69 -22.38
CA THR A 98 -9.77 9.47 -22.27
C THR A 98 -9.19 9.85 -20.90
N PHE A 99 -9.93 10.61 -20.08
CA PHE A 99 -9.50 11.06 -18.76
C PHE A 99 -10.61 10.88 -17.72
N GLY A 100 -10.64 9.72 -17.05
CA GLY A 100 -11.70 9.42 -16.06
C GLY A 100 -11.36 9.70 -14.60
N GLY A 101 -10.09 10.01 -14.31
CA GLY A 101 -9.60 10.17 -12.95
C GLY A 101 -10.34 11.25 -12.15
N GLU A 102 -10.66 12.39 -12.77
CA GLU A 102 -11.42 13.46 -12.11
C GLU A 102 -12.90 13.12 -11.94
N LYS A 103 -13.54 12.60 -13.00
CA LYS A 103 -14.95 12.22 -13.00
C LYS A 103 -15.24 11.11 -11.99
N CYS A 104 -14.32 10.16 -11.79
CA CYS A 104 -14.43 9.16 -10.73
C CYS A 104 -14.62 9.80 -9.33
N PHE A 105 -13.86 10.85 -9.01
CA PHE A 105 -14.02 11.53 -7.72
C PHE A 105 -15.26 12.41 -7.64
N ALA A 106 -15.71 13.01 -8.75
CA ALA A 106 -16.99 13.71 -8.79
C ALA A 106 -18.17 12.74 -8.55
N ILE A 107 -18.11 11.55 -9.16
CA ILE A 107 -19.07 10.46 -8.93
C ILE A 107 -19.05 10.03 -7.46
N LEU A 108 -17.85 9.80 -6.89
CA LEU A 108 -17.71 9.42 -5.48
C LEU A 108 -18.32 10.47 -4.54
N GLN A 109 -18.07 11.76 -4.78
CA GLN A 109 -18.65 12.85 -4.00
C GLN A 109 -20.18 12.82 -4.03
N ARG A 110 -20.77 12.64 -5.21
CA ARG A 110 -22.23 12.53 -5.36
C ARG A 110 -22.80 11.32 -4.62
N MET A 111 -22.12 10.18 -4.65
CA MET A 111 -22.56 8.98 -3.92
C MET A 111 -22.50 9.15 -2.40
N LEU A 112 -21.54 9.95 -1.90
CA LEU A 112 -21.41 10.27 -0.48
C LEU A 112 -22.53 11.19 0.04
N GLU A 113 -23.31 11.83 -0.83
CA GLU A 113 -24.50 12.61 -0.42
C GLU A 113 -25.62 11.70 0.10
N VAL A 114 -25.79 10.52 -0.50
CA VAL A 114 -26.82 9.52 -0.12
C VAL A 114 -26.20 8.12 -0.02
N PRO A 115 -25.29 7.89 0.94
CA PRO A 115 -24.44 6.71 0.98
C PRO A 115 -25.21 5.40 1.16
N GLY A 116 -26.36 5.43 1.84
CA GLY A 116 -27.21 4.25 2.06
C GLY A 116 -27.71 3.58 0.77
N ASN A 117 -27.81 4.32 -0.34
CA ASN A 117 -28.26 3.79 -1.64
C ASN A 117 -27.10 3.32 -2.53
N HIS A 118 -25.86 3.55 -2.11
CA HIS A 118 -24.68 3.37 -2.94
C HIS A 118 -23.57 2.55 -2.24
N LEU A 119 -23.90 1.81 -1.18
CA LEU A 119 -22.90 1.08 -0.38
C LEU A 119 -22.05 0.14 -1.23
N GLU A 120 -22.65 -0.54 -2.21
CA GLU A 120 -21.94 -1.46 -3.07
C GLU A 120 -20.81 -0.77 -3.85
N LEU A 121 -21.10 0.43 -4.38
CA LEU A 121 -20.17 1.26 -5.13
C LEU A 121 -19.13 1.89 -4.21
N LEU A 122 -19.54 2.41 -3.05
CA LEU A 122 -18.64 3.02 -2.07
C LEU A 122 -17.58 2.02 -1.60
N GLU A 123 -17.96 0.76 -1.34
CA GLU A 123 -17.01 -0.30 -1.01
C GLU A 123 -16.06 -0.61 -2.18
N LEU A 124 -16.56 -0.65 -3.43
CA LEU A 124 -15.71 -0.83 -4.61
C LEU A 124 -14.70 0.33 -4.76
N PHE A 125 -15.14 1.57 -4.60
CA PHE A 125 -14.28 2.75 -4.58
C PHE A 125 -13.20 2.64 -3.49
N TYR A 126 -13.59 2.24 -2.27
CA TYR A 126 -12.66 2.07 -1.17
C TYR A 126 -11.57 1.03 -1.50
N LEU A 127 -11.95 -0.09 -2.11
CA LEU A 127 -10.99 -1.10 -2.57
C LEU A 127 -10.07 -0.56 -3.65
N CYS A 128 -10.59 0.12 -4.68
CA CYS A 128 -9.78 0.72 -5.73
C CYS A 128 -8.76 1.74 -5.18
N LEU A 129 -9.18 2.62 -4.26
CA LEU A 129 -8.28 3.55 -3.57
C LEU A 129 -7.22 2.82 -2.73
N SER A 130 -7.61 1.75 -2.03
CA SER A 130 -6.69 0.92 -1.24
C SER A 130 -5.67 0.18 -2.10
N LEU A 131 -6.01 -0.14 -3.36
CA LEU A 131 -5.11 -0.70 -4.37
C LEU A 131 -4.22 0.35 -5.04
N GLY A 132 -4.35 1.62 -4.63
CA GLY A 132 -3.48 2.71 -5.06
C GLY A 132 -3.96 3.46 -6.30
N PHE A 133 -5.26 3.44 -6.59
CA PHE A 133 -5.88 4.39 -7.50
C PHE A 133 -5.76 5.81 -6.95
N GLN A 134 -5.29 6.74 -7.79
CA GLN A 134 -5.03 8.13 -7.41
C GLN A 134 -5.87 9.13 -8.21
N GLY A 135 -6.18 8.82 -9.48
CA GLY A 135 -6.87 9.72 -10.40
C GLY A 135 -6.26 11.12 -10.42
N LYS A 136 -7.11 12.15 -10.31
CA LYS A 136 -6.69 13.56 -10.33
C LYS A 136 -5.65 13.91 -9.26
N TYR A 137 -5.66 13.22 -8.11
CA TYR A 137 -4.78 13.56 -6.98
C TYR A 137 -3.31 13.21 -7.21
N ARG A 138 -2.98 12.46 -8.28
CA ARG A 138 -1.59 12.21 -8.67
C ARG A 138 -0.82 13.50 -8.98
N LEU A 139 -1.49 14.50 -9.55
CA LEU A 139 -0.88 15.76 -9.99
C LEU A 139 -1.08 16.91 -9.00
N VAL A 140 -1.87 16.69 -7.94
CA VAL A 140 -2.23 17.72 -6.97
C VAL A 140 -1.16 17.80 -5.87
N GLN A 141 -0.79 19.01 -5.46
CA GLN A 141 0.08 19.21 -4.31
C GLN A 141 -0.55 18.63 -3.04
N ARG A 142 0.23 17.84 -2.27
CA ARG A 142 -0.27 17.09 -1.11
C ARG A 142 -1.42 16.13 -1.46
N GLY A 143 -1.51 15.68 -2.72
CA GLY A 143 -2.58 14.80 -3.18
C GLY A 143 -2.65 13.46 -2.44
N HIS A 144 -1.51 12.92 -2.00
CA HIS A 144 -1.47 11.71 -1.16
C HIS A 144 -2.18 11.89 0.18
N GLU A 145 -2.00 13.02 0.85
CA GLU A 145 -2.69 13.31 2.13
C GLU A 145 -4.21 13.41 1.91
N GLN A 146 -4.63 14.07 0.83
CA GLN A 146 -6.03 14.19 0.46
C GLN A 146 -6.65 12.82 0.13
N LEU A 147 -5.93 11.95 -0.58
CA LEU A 147 -6.40 10.59 -0.86
C LEU A 147 -6.57 9.76 0.42
N GLU A 148 -5.65 9.86 1.37
CA GLU A 148 -5.76 9.16 2.66
C GLU A 148 -6.98 9.67 3.45
N GLN A 149 -7.19 11.00 3.51
CA GLN A 149 -8.38 11.59 4.13
C GLN A 149 -9.69 11.11 3.48
N ILE A 150 -9.74 11.07 2.14
CA ILE A 150 -10.90 10.56 1.39
C ILE A 150 -11.13 9.09 1.74
N ARG A 151 -10.08 8.27 1.76
CA ARG A 151 -10.18 6.85 2.07
C ARG A 151 -10.68 6.61 3.50
N ASP A 152 -10.21 7.38 4.47
CA ASP A 152 -10.63 7.25 5.87
C ASP A 152 -12.09 7.70 6.06
N THR A 153 -12.49 8.80 5.42
CA THR A 153 -13.90 9.27 5.39
C THR A 153 -14.82 8.23 4.76
N LEU A 154 -14.39 7.65 3.63
CA LEU A 154 -15.13 6.61 2.93
C LEU A 154 -15.28 5.35 3.79
N TYR A 155 -14.21 4.91 4.45
CA TYR A 155 -14.25 3.78 5.38
C TYR A 155 -15.24 4.00 6.52
N GLN A 156 -15.18 5.15 7.18
CA GLN A 156 -16.12 5.49 8.26
C GLN A 156 -17.57 5.54 7.77
N THR A 157 -17.78 6.06 6.56
CA THR A 157 -19.13 6.15 5.95
C THR A 157 -19.70 4.77 5.67
N ILE A 158 -18.90 3.87 5.10
CA ILE A 158 -19.27 2.48 4.85
C ILE A 158 -19.62 1.79 6.17
N GLU A 159 -18.76 1.90 7.18
CA GLU A 159 -18.96 1.23 8.47
C GLU A 159 -20.24 1.70 9.18
N ARG A 160 -20.58 2.99 9.09
CA ARG A 160 -21.81 3.56 9.67
C ARG A 160 -23.10 3.07 9.01
N HIS A 161 -23.05 2.79 7.72
CA HIS A 161 -24.24 2.40 6.95
C HIS A 161 -24.33 0.90 6.70
N ARG A 162 -23.28 0.15 7.07
CA ARG A 162 -23.29 -1.30 7.02
C ARG A 162 -24.39 -1.81 7.96
N PRO A 163 -25.35 -2.62 7.48
CA PRO A 163 -26.37 -3.19 8.34
C PRO A 163 -25.70 -4.05 9.43
N PRO A 164 -26.21 -4.03 10.67
CA PRO A 164 -25.69 -4.87 11.74
C PRO A 164 -25.81 -6.33 11.29
N MET A 165 -24.68 -6.93 10.97
CA MET A 165 -24.64 -8.34 10.60
C MET A 165 -25.02 -9.14 11.84
N GLU A 166 -26.06 -9.97 11.76
CA GLU A 166 -26.38 -10.94 12.80
C GLU A 166 -25.11 -11.76 13.06
N ARG A 167 -24.46 -11.49 14.19
CA ARG A 167 -23.23 -12.12 14.64
C ARG A 167 -23.59 -13.51 15.19
N ASP A 168 -23.96 -14.43 14.30
CA ASP A 168 -24.29 -15.80 14.64
C ASP A 168 -24.23 -16.61 13.31
N LEU A 169 -23.56 -17.76 13.12
CA LEU A 169 -23.10 -18.81 14.03
C LEU A 169 -21.91 -19.57 13.40
N SER A 170 -20.69 -19.34 13.88
CA SER A 170 -19.60 -20.31 13.71
C SER A 170 -18.68 -20.28 14.95
N PRO A 171 -18.67 -21.33 15.77
CA PRO A 171 -17.84 -21.42 16.98
C PRO A 171 -16.33 -21.44 16.72
N HIS A 172 -15.88 -21.53 15.45
CA HIS A 172 -14.48 -21.74 15.08
C HIS A 172 -13.87 -20.56 14.28
N TRP A 173 -14.34 -19.33 14.50
CA TRP A 173 -13.98 -18.13 13.73
C TRP A 173 -12.49 -17.67 13.78
N ARG A 174 -11.55 -18.44 14.35
CA ARG A 174 -10.16 -18.03 14.55
C ARG A 174 -9.11 -18.62 13.60
N GLY A 175 -9.50 -19.20 12.46
CA GLY A 175 -8.55 -19.68 11.46
C GLY A 175 -8.58 -18.84 10.19
N CYS A 176 -7.52 -18.08 9.92
CA CYS A 176 -7.16 -17.56 8.59
C CYS A 176 -7.94 -16.32 8.09
N VAL A 177 -7.94 -15.23 8.85
CA VAL A 177 -7.96 -13.89 8.22
C VAL A 177 -6.70 -13.17 8.64
N GLU A 178 -5.60 -13.55 8.00
CA GLU A 178 -4.41 -12.72 7.97
C GLU A 178 -4.74 -11.50 7.11
N ARG A 179 -5.37 -10.50 7.75
CA ARG A 179 -5.53 -9.16 7.20
C ARG A 179 -4.13 -8.59 7.07
N LYS A 180 -3.47 -8.86 5.94
CA LYS A 180 -2.22 -8.20 5.57
C LYS A 180 -2.53 -6.78 5.07
N THR A 181 -3.11 -5.96 5.94
CA THR A 181 -3.16 -4.51 5.75
C THR A 181 -1.81 -3.94 6.16
N ARG A 182 -1.07 -3.47 5.16
CA ARG A 182 -0.20 -2.28 5.23
C ARG A 182 0.70 -2.21 6.46
N LEU A 183 1.72 -3.06 6.48
CA LEU A 183 2.85 -2.99 7.41
C LEU A 183 3.93 -2.01 6.90
N ILE A 184 3.59 -0.73 6.67
CA ILE A 184 4.56 0.29 6.22
C ILE A 184 4.51 1.58 7.08
N HIS A 185 3.97 1.54 8.31
CA HIS A 185 4.09 2.71 9.18
C HIS A 185 4.21 2.46 10.69
N TYR A 186 4.90 1.38 11.08
CA TYR A 186 5.35 1.21 12.46
C TYR A 186 6.79 0.70 12.41
N ILE A 187 7.74 1.61 12.22
CA ILE A 187 9.07 1.41 12.81
C ILE A 187 8.94 2.03 14.19
N PRO A 188 8.63 1.24 15.24
CA PRO A 188 8.48 1.79 16.57
C PRO A 188 9.77 2.49 16.98
N LEU A 189 9.64 3.64 17.64
CA LEU A 189 10.76 4.47 18.08
C LEU A 189 11.82 3.68 18.86
N TRP A 190 11.45 2.55 19.49
CA TRP A 190 12.40 1.66 20.14
C TRP A 190 13.45 1.08 19.19
N VAL A 191 13.13 0.82 17.90
CA VAL A 191 14.09 0.24 16.96
C VAL A 191 15.18 1.26 16.63
N ILE A 192 14.77 2.52 16.43
CA ILE A 192 15.69 3.63 16.21
C ILE A 192 16.56 3.83 17.45
N ALA A 193 15.97 3.77 18.65
CA ALA A 193 16.72 3.85 19.91
C ALA A 193 17.73 2.69 20.05
N SER A 194 17.35 1.46 19.72
CA SER A 194 18.24 0.28 19.76
C SER A 194 19.40 0.39 18.78
N VAL A 195 19.16 0.87 17.56
CA VAL A 195 20.20 1.08 16.55
C VAL A 195 21.15 2.19 16.98
N ALA A 196 20.62 3.32 17.46
CA ALA A 196 21.44 4.43 17.98
C ALA A 196 22.29 3.99 19.17
N PHE A 197 21.72 3.22 20.10
CA PHE A 197 22.43 2.68 21.25
C PHE A 197 23.53 1.69 20.85
N GLY A 198 23.24 0.81 19.89
CA GLY A 198 24.24 -0.12 19.35
C GLY A 198 25.41 0.62 18.69
N MET A 199 25.13 1.67 17.91
CA MET A 199 26.17 2.47 17.28
C MET A 199 27.04 3.20 18.31
N MET A 200 26.44 3.73 19.38
CA MET A 200 27.15 4.37 20.50
C MET A 200 28.07 3.39 21.26
N LEU A 201 27.61 2.15 21.49
CA LEU A 201 28.42 1.12 22.15
C LEU A 201 29.60 0.68 21.29
N LEU A 202 29.43 0.57 19.98
CA LEU A 202 30.51 0.21 19.06
C LEU A 202 31.62 1.28 19.03
N THR A 203 31.25 2.56 18.94
CA THR A 203 32.24 3.65 19.03
C THR A 203 32.92 3.69 20.40
N TYR A 204 32.18 3.52 21.50
CA TYR A 204 32.77 3.46 22.83
C TYR A 204 33.74 2.29 23.00
N SER A 205 33.37 1.10 22.52
CA SER A 205 34.22 -0.09 22.60
C SER A 205 35.48 0.07 21.75
N GLY A 206 35.37 0.62 20.54
CA GLY A 206 36.53 0.91 19.68
C GLY A 206 37.47 1.92 20.32
N TYR A 207 36.93 3.01 20.88
CA TYR A 207 37.74 4.01 21.57
C TYR A 207 38.44 3.44 22.80
N ARG A 208 37.74 2.62 23.59
CA ARG A 208 38.32 1.95 24.75
C ARG A 208 39.45 1.01 24.36
N TRP A 209 39.28 0.23 23.28
CA TRP A 209 40.31 -0.72 22.83
C TRP A 209 41.58 0.02 22.37
N TRP A 210 41.40 1.08 21.56
CA TRP A 210 42.50 1.95 21.14
C TRP A 210 43.21 2.63 22.32
N LEU A 211 42.45 3.07 23.33
CA LEU A 211 43.01 3.67 24.54
C LEU A 211 43.78 2.65 25.38
N TYR A 212 43.30 1.40 25.47
CA TYR A 212 44.00 0.33 26.18
C TYR A 212 45.33 -0.02 25.52
N GLU A 213 45.35 -0.11 24.19
CA GLU A 213 46.56 -0.38 23.42
C GLU A 213 47.58 0.78 23.51
N SER A 214 47.09 2.01 23.70
CA SER A 214 47.94 3.20 23.90
C SER A 214 48.38 3.42 25.35
N ALA A 215 47.63 2.90 26.34
CA ALA A 215 47.86 3.17 27.76
C ALA A 215 48.76 2.15 28.47
N THR A 216 48.80 0.88 28.00
CA THR A 216 49.71 -0.14 28.53
C THR A 216 51.20 0.22 28.42
N PRO A 217 51.74 0.79 27.32
CA PRO A 217 53.17 1.10 27.24
C PRO A 217 53.58 2.28 28.14
N VAL A 218 52.64 3.17 28.50
CA VAL A 218 52.93 4.30 29.41
C VAL A 218 52.93 3.84 30.86
N ALA A 219 52.02 2.93 31.24
CA ALA A 219 51.97 2.34 32.57
C ALA A 219 53.24 1.53 32.89
N GLU A 220 53.74 0.74 31.92
CA GLU A 220 55.01 0.00 32.08
C GLU A 220 56.21 0.93 32.21
N ARG A 221 56.26 2.06 31.47
CA ARG A 221 57.36 3.04 31.59
C ARG A 221 57.37 3.76 32.94
N ILE A 222 56.21 4.07 33.51
CA ILE A 222 56.11 4.67 34.86
C ILE A 222 56.52 3.63 35.92
N ALA A 223 56.11 2.37 35.77
CA ALA A 223 56.51 1.29 36.67
C ALA A 223 58.02 1.01 36.62
N ALA A 224 58.62 1.01 35.43
CA ALA A 224 60.05 0.84 35.24
C ALA A 224 60.85 2.01 35.85
N ALA A 225 60.42 3.25 35.62
CA ALA A 225 61.06 4.44 36.21
C ALA A 225 60.92 4.48 37.75
N ALA A 226 59.81 3.98 38.30
CA ALA A 226 59.62 3.86 39.74
C ALA A 226 60.50 2.77 40.38
N ALA A 227 60.75 1.67 39.65
CA ALA A 227 61.65 0.60 40.10
C ALA A 227 63.12 1.03 40.11
N GLU A 228 63.58 1.72 39.05
CA GLU A 228 64.94 2.26 38.94
C GLU A 228 65.24 3.31 40.03
N ASN A 229 64.25 4.13 40.39
CA ASN A 229 64.40 5.13 41.45
C ASN A 229 64.51 4.47 42.85
N ASN A 230 63.87 3.31 43.05
CA ASN A 230 63.92 2.57 44.32
C ASN A 230 65.26 1.86 44.53
N GLU A 231 65.87 1.33 43.46
CA GLU A 231 67.23 0.74 43.51
C GLU A 231 68.30 1.80 43.84
N ASN A 232 68.26 2.97 43.18
CA ASN A 232 69.20 4.08 43.46
C ASN A 232 69.12 4.62 44.89
N THR A 233 67.95 4.54 45.53
CA THR A 233 67.76 4.98 46.93
C THR A 233 68.30 3.95 47.94
N THR A 234 68.51 2.71 47.51
CA THR A 234 69.00 1.61 48.37
C THR A 234 70.53 1.51 48.38
N GLU A 235 71.21 1.93 47.31
CA GLU A 235 72.69 1.94 47.22
C GLU A 235 73.36 3.15 47.90
N THR A 236 72.59 4.18 48.29
CA THR A 236 73.13 5.41 48.92
C THR A 236 73.12 5.39 50.46
N ARG A 237 72.95 4.23 51.10
CA ARG A 237 72.94 4.09 52.57
C ARG A 237 74.07 3.22 53.11
#